data_AF-A0A7G1IF22-F1
#
_entry.id   AF-A0A7G1IF22-F1
#
_cell.length_a   1.000
_cell.length_b   1.000
_cell.length_c   1.000
_cell.angle_alpha   90.00
_cell.angle_beta   90.00
_cell.angle_gamma   90.00
#
_symmetry.space_group_name_H-M   'P 1'
#
loop_
_entity.id
_entity.type
_entity.pdbx_description
1 polymer ?
#
loop_
_entity_poly.entity_id
_entity_poly.type
_entity_poly.pdbx_seq_one_letter_code
_entity_poly.pdbx_strand_id
1 'polypeptide(L)'
;MLIPDQRAGCSLADSITADELRAWRAEHPGAVVVSYVNTTAEVKALTDICCTSSNAVDVVASIDPDREVLFCPDQFLGAHVRRVTGRQNLHVWAGECHVHAGINGEELTDQARANPDAELFVHPECGCATSALYLAGEGAFPRSGSRFCPPVGCWMRPAKPVPARCWSPPR
;
A
#
# COMPACT_ATOMS: atom_id res chain seq x y z
N MET A 1 3.43 0.27 27.89
CA MET A 1 2.95 -0.51 26.74
C MET A 1 3.52 -1.91 26.85
N LEU A 2 2.68 -2.94 26.76
CA LEU A 2 3.10 -4.35 26.85
C LEU A 2 2.89 -4.98 25.47
N ILE A 3 3.91 -5.67 24.96
CA ILE A 3 3.83 -6.46 23.72
C ILE A 3 4.05 -7.93 24.10
N PRO A 4 3.06 -8.81 23.88
CA PRO A 4 3.13 -10.21 24.32
C PRO A 4 4.26 -11.05 23.69
N ASP A 5 4.68 -10.73 22.46
CA ASP A 5 5.83 -11.35 21.79
C ASP A 5 6.72 -10.25 21.20
N GLN A 6 7.96 -10.14 21.67
CA GLN A 6 8.92 -9.13 21.20
C GLN A 6 9.36 -9.36 19.75
N ARG A 7 9.10 -10.54 19.18
CA ARG A 7 9.42 -10.88 17.79
C ARG A 7 8.30 -10.53 16.81
N ALA A 8 7.19 -9.97 17.28
CA ALA A 8 6.13 -9.47 16.40
C ALA A 8 6.63 -8.25 15.62
N GLY A 9 7.21 -8.52 14.44
CA GLY A 9 7.77 -7.52 13.52
C GLY A 9 6.94 -7.36 12.24
N CYS A 10 7.34 -6.39 11.41
CA CYS A 10 6.71 -6.10 10.12
C CYS A 10 7.82 -6.01 9.06
N SER A 11 7.83 -6.92 8.09
CA SER A 11 8.87 -6.94 7.05
C SER A 11 8.96 -5.64 6.25
N LEU A 12 7.83 -4.94 6.13
CA LEU A 12 7.74 -3.65 5.45
C LEU A 12 8.40 -2.55 6.28
N ALA A 13 8.32 -2.60 7.61
CA ALA A 13 9.04 -1.68 8.49
C ALA A 13 10.56 -1.93 8.46
N ASP A 14 10.96 -3.18 8.24
CA ASP A 14 12.37 -3.59 8.14
C ASP A 14 12.99 -3.28 6.77
N SER A 15 12.20 -2.82 5.79
CA SER A 15 12.68 -2.60 4.42
C SER A 15 13.45 -1.28 4.24
N ILE A 16 13.52 -0.42 5.27
CA ILE A 16 14.33 0.79 5.27
C ILE A 16 14.89 1.05 6.66
N THR A 17 16.17 1.36 6.73
CA THR A 17 16.88 1.74 7.95
C THR A 17 16.98 3.27 8.10
N ALA A 18 17.27 3.74 9.31
CA ALA A 18 17.49 5.16 9.55
C ALA A 18 18.68 5.72 8.76
N ASP A 19 19.74 4.92 8.57
CA ASP A 19 20.92 5.34 7.80
C ASP A 19 20.64 5.44 6.30
N GLU A 20 19.89 4.50 5.73
CA GLU A 20 19.43 4.59 4.34
C GLU A 20 18.55 5.82 4.12
N LEU A 21 17.64 6.12 5.05
CA LEU A 21 16.82 7.32 4.96
C LEU A 21 17.67 8.60 5.06
N ARG A 22 18.72 8.63 5.88
CA ARG A 22 19.66 9.77 5.94
C ARG A 22 20.40 9.95 4.62
N ALA A 23 20.90 8.86 4.03
CA ALA A 23 21.57 8.88 2.75
C ALA A 23 20.62 9.40 1.65
N TRP A 24 19.41 8.86 1.59
CA TRP A 24 18.40 9.28 0.61
C TRP A 24 18.00 10.75 0.78
N ARG A 25 17.85 11.22 2.03
CA ARG A 25 17.60 12.64 2.31
C ARG A 25 18.76 13.55 1.90
N ALA A 26 20.00 13.06 1.94
CA ALA A 26 21.17 13.82 1.48
C ALA A 26 21.21 13.95 -0.04
N GLU A 27 20.68 12.96 -0.77
CA GLU A 27 20.53 13.00 -2.23
C GLU A 27 19.41 13.97 -2.69
N HIS A 28 18.43 14.23 -1.82
CA HIS A 28 17.30 15.14 -2.08
C HIS A 28 17.22 16.28 -1.05
N PRO A 29 18.13 17.28 -1.10
CA PRO A 29 18.14 18.38 -0.15
C PRO A 29 16.83 19.20 -0.18
N GLY A 30 16.19 19.33 0.97
CA GLY A 30 14.96 20.12 1.13
C GLY A 30 13.65 19.36 0.87
N ALA A 31 13.74 18.08 0.48
CA ALA A 31 12.57 17.21 0.37
C ALA A 31 11.89 16.97 1.73
N VAL A 32 10.58 16.78 1.69
CA VAL A 32 9.77 16.40 2.86
C VAL A 32 9.72 14.88 2.96
N VAL A 33 10.09 14.33 4.11
CA VAL A 33 9.99 12.89 4.38
C VAL A 33 8.60 12.55 4.92
N VAL A 34 7.85 11.77 4.15
CA VAL A 34 6.56 11.21 4.57
C VAL A 34 6.71 9.71 4.77
N SER A 35 6.49 9.24 5.99
CA SER A 35 6.62 7.81 6.31
C SER A 35 5.28 7.20 6.69
N TYR A 36 4.99 6.05 6.11
CA TYR A 36 3.89 5.20 6.55
C TYR A 36 4.18 4.69 7.98
N VAL A 37 3.13 4.55 8.80
CA VAL A 37 3.25 4.11 10.20
C VAL A 37 3.97 2.78 10.37
N ASN A 38 3.98 1.92 9.34
CA ASN A 38 4.72 0.66 9.32
C ASN A 38 6.22 0.92 9.04
N THR A 39 6.88 1.57 9.98
CA THR A 39 8.31 1.94 9.99
C THR A 39 8.87 1.83 11.41
N THR A 40 10.18 1.70 11.56
CA THR A 40 10.81 1.69 12.89
C THR A 40 10.70 3.06 13.58
N ALA A 41 10.87 3.10 14.90
CA ALA A 41 10.91 4.35 15.65
C ALA A 41 12.09 5.25 15.23
N GLU A 42 13.21 4.64 14.84
CA GLU A 42 14.40 5.36 14.37
C GLU A 42 14.15 6.06 13.04
N VAL A 43 13.43 5.41 12.11
CA VAL A 43 12.98 6.03 10.85
C VAL A 43 11.99 7.16 11.12
N LYS A 44 11.05 6.97 12.06
CA LYS A 44 10.11 8.03 12.47
C LYS A 44 10.81 9.26 13.04
N ALA A 45 11.94 9.10 13.73
CA ALA A 45 12.71 10.22 14.26
C ALA A 45 13.31 11.11 13.15
N LEU A 46 13.42 10.60 11.92
CA LEU A 46 13.89 11.31 10.73
C LEU A 46 12.76 11.74 9.79
N THR A 47 11.52 11.40 10.13
CA THR A 47 10.32 11.66 9.33
C THR A 47 9.76 13.03 9.63
N ASP A 48 9.39 13.81 8.61
CA ASP A 48 8.72 15.09 8.80
C ASP A 48 7.23 14.89 9.10
N ILE A 49 6.56 13.96 8.38
CA ILE A 49 5.13 13.66 8.57
C ILE A 49 4.86 12.16 8.50
N CYS A 50 4.18 11.60 9.51
CA CYS A 50 3.70 10.22 9.46
C CYS A 50 2.32 10.14 8.79
N CYS A 51 2.08 9.06 8.04
CA CYS A 51 0.78 8.77 7.44
C CYS A 51 0.35 7.32 7.63
N THR A 52 -0.91 7.05 7.33
CA THR A 52 -1.55 5.74 7.28
C THR A 52 -2.10 5.50 5.88
N SER A 53 -2.48 4.26 5.55
CA SER A 53 -3.09 3.95 4.24
C SER A 53 -4.35 4.78 3.97
N SER A 54 -5.08 5.18 5.01
CA SER A 54 -6.31 5.98 4.89
C SER A 54 -6.11 7.48 4.64
N ASN A 55 -4.94 8.04 4.95
CA ASN A 55 -4.71 9.49 4.83
C ASN A 55 -3.43 9.87 4.05
N ALA A 56 -2.71 8.90 3.49
CA ALA A 56 -1.46 9.15 2.76
C ALA A 56 -1.64 10.14 1.59
N VAL A 57 -2.76 10.05 0.87
CA VAL A 57 -3.09 10.98 -0.23
C VAL A 57 -3.25 12.41 0.29
N ASP A 58 -4.05 12.59 1.33
CA ASP A 58 -4.33 13.92 1.89
C ASP A 58 -3.08 14.56 2.50
N VAL A 59 -2.25 13.77 3.18
CA VAL A 59 -0.96 14.21 3.72
C VAL A 59 -0.05 14.70 2.60
N VAL A 60 0.14 13.92 1.54
CA VAL A 60 1.02 14.31 0.43
C VAL A 60 0.44 15.48 -0.37
N ALA A 61 -0.89 15.57 -0.49
CA ALA A 61 -1.55 16.71 -1.13
C ALA A 61 -1.41 18.01 -0.32
N SER A 62 -1.25 17.94 1.01
CA SER A 62 -1.05 19.11 1.86
C SER A 62 0.34 19.75 1.79
N ILE A 63 1.31 19.00 1.26
CA ILE A 63 2.69 19.49 1.08
C ILE A 63 2.73 20.41 -0.13
N ASP A 64 3.49 21.51 -0.02
CA ASP A 64 3.76 22.45 -1.10
C ASP A 64 4.04 21.71 -2.43
N PRO A 65 3.29 21.98 -3.52
CA PRO A 65 3.41 21.27 -4.80
C PRO A 65 4.82 21.34 -5.41
N ASP A 66 5.60 22.39 -5.13
CA ASP A 66 6.94 22.55 -5.70
C ASP A 66 8.02 21.82 -4.89
N ARG A 67 7.70 21.35 -3.68
CA ARG A 67 8.64 20.61 -2.84
C ARG A 67 8.64 19.12 -3.16
N GLU A 68 9.83 18.56 -3.28
CA GLU A 68 10.01 17.11 -3.41
C GLU A 68 9.52 16.38 -2.15
N VAL A 69 8.99 15.18 -2.34
CA VAL A 69 8.51 14.32 -1.25
C VAL A 69 9.20 12.96 -1.35
N LEU A 70 9.78 12.52 -0.24
CA LEU A 70 10.32 11.18 -0.06
C LEU A 70 9.27 10.35 0.68
N PHE A 71 8.69 9.36 0.00
CA PHE A 71 7.66 8.49 0.57
C PHE A 71 8.25 7.11 0.86
N CYS A 72 8.16 6.66 2.11
CA CYS A 72 8.64 5.34 2.51
C CYS A 72 7.68 4.64 3.49
N PRO A 73 7.77 3.32 3.65
CA PRO A 73 8.64 2.40 2.91
C PRO A 73 7.92 1.69 1.76
N ASP A 74 6.60 1.87 1.62
CA ASP A 74 5.77 1.04 0.75
C ASP A 74 5.66 1.58 -0.68
N GLN A 75 6.15 0.79 -1.63
CA GLN A 75 6.16 1.15 -3.05
C GLN A 75 4.76 1.21 -3.68
N PHE A 76 3.83 0.37 -3.25
CA PHE A 76 2.48 0.28 -3.81
C PHE A 76 1.61 1.41 -3.30
N LEU A 77 1.68 1.71 -2.00
CA LEU A 77 1.02 2.88 -1.43
C LEU A 77 1.60 4.17 -2.02
N GLY A 78 2.93 4.27 -2.16
CA GLY A 78 3.58 5.40 -2.80
C GLY A 78 3.14 5.58 -4.27
N ALA A 79 3.05 4.49 -5.04
CA ALA A 79 2.54 4.52 -6.40
C ALA A 79 1.05 4.93 -6.48
N HIS A 80 0.23 4.46 -5.55
CA HIS A 80 -1.17 4.87 -5.41
C HIS A 80 -1.27 6.38 -5.15
N VAL A 81 -0.53 6.89 -4.17
CA VAL A 81 -0.48 8.32 -3.83
C VAL A 81 -0.01 9.15 -5.04
N ARG A 82 1.02 8.68 -5.75
CA ARG A 82 1.51 9.35 -6.98
C ARG A 82 0.42 9.45 -8.04
N ARG A 83 -0.31 8.37 -8.28
CA ARG A 83 -1.39 8.30 -9.27
C ARG A 83 -2.55 9.23 -8.92
N VAL A 84 -2.93 9.29 -7.64
CA VAL A 84 -4.08 10.09 -7.19
C VAL A 84 -3.75 11.56 -7.10
N THR A 85 -2.57 11.92 -6.58
CA THR A 85 -2.15 13.32 -6.44
C THR A 85 -1.60 13.90 -7.75
N GLY A 86 -1.19 13.06 -8.70
CA GLY A 86 -0.60 13.48 -9.98
C GLY A 86 0.82 14.04 -9.86
N ARG A 87 1.41 14.03 -8.66
CA ARG A 87 2.74 14.60 -8.38
C ARG A 87 3.84 13.82 -9.08
N GLN A 88 4.72 14.51 -9.81
CA GLN A 88 5.89 13.90 -10.44
C GLN A 88 7.14 13.96 -9.53
N ASN A 89 7.12 14.83 -8.52
CA ASN A 89 8.19 15.03 -7.53
C ASN A 89 8.00 14.17 -6.26
N LEU A 90 7.37 13.00 -6.40
CA LEU A 90 7.18 12.02 -5.33
C LEU A 90 8.12 10.84 -5.58
N HIS A 91 9.20 10.79 -4.80
CA HIS A 91 10.16 9.68 -4.82
C HIS A 91 9.70 8.63 -3.82
N VAL A 92 9.68 7.37 -4.25
CA VAL A 92 9.08 6.28 -3.48
C VAL A 92 10.14 5.23 -3.20
N TRP A 93 10.30 4.87 -1.92
CA TRP A 93 11.19 3.79 -1.52
C TRP A 93 10.66 2.44 -2.02
N ALA A 94 11.55 1.61 -2.56
CA ALA A 94 11.20 0.32 -3.16
C ALA A 94 11.05 -0.80 -2.10
N GLY A 95 10.34 -0.52 -1.00
CA GLY A 95 10.00 -1.51 0.01
C GLY A 95 8.63 -2.13 -0.25
N GLU A 96 8.46 -3.38 0.17
CA GLU A 96 7.20 -4.10 0.02
C GLU A 96 6.92 -5.03 1.20
N CYS A 97 5.64 -5.30 1.41
CA CYS A 97 5.19 -6.34 2.33
C CYS A 97 5.21 -7.69 1.61
N HIS A 98 5.99 -8.66 2.10
CA HIS A 98 6.09 -10.00 1.52
C HIS A 98 4.73 -10.71 1.39
N VAL A 99 3.79 -10.43 2.30
CA VAL A 99 2.42 -10.96 2.27
C VAL A 99 1.65 -10.47 1.05
N HIS A 100 1.88 -9.22 0.64
CA HIS A 100 1.17 -8.58 -0.47
C HIS A 100 1.87 -8.75 -1.82
N ALA A 101 3.19 -8.92 -1.82
CA ALA A 101 3.96 -9.31 -3.00
C ALA A 101 3.55 -10.71 -3.53
N GLY A 102 3.06 -11.59 -2.64
CA GLY A 102 2.56 -12.91 -3.00
C GLY A 102 1.19 -12.94 -3.71
N ILE A 103 0.49 -11.81 -3.82
CA ILE A 103 -0.84 -11.75 -4.46
C ILE A 103 -0.66 -11.52 -5.96
N ASN A 104 -0.85 -12.58 -6.75
CA ASN A 104 -0.61 -12.59 -8.18
C ASN A 104 -1.85 -12.08 -8.98
N GLY A 105 -1.60 -11.45 -10.13
CA GLY A 105 -2.66 -10.89 -10.98
C GLY A 105 -3.40 -11.93 -11.83
N GLU A 106 -2.78 -13.07 -12.10
CA GLU A 106 -3.35 -14.15 -12.92
C GLU A 106 -4.46 -14.87 -12.16
N GLU A 107 -4.22 -15.25 -10.91
CA GLU A 107 -5.19 -15.87 -10.01
C GLU A 107 -6.30 -14.89 -9.65
N LEU A 108 -6.01 -13.58 -9.55
CA LEU A 108 -7.06 -12.56 -9.44
C LEU A 108 -7.98 -12.58 -10.68
N THR A 109 -7.41 -12.72 -11.88
CA THR A 109 -8.16 -12.77 -13.13
C THR A 109 -9.01 -14.04 -13.24
N ASP A 110 -8.45 -15.19 -12.86
CA ASP A 110 -9.18 -16.46 -12.85
C ASP A 110 -10.33 -16.45 -11.85
N GLN A 111 -10.13 -15.86 -10.67
CA GLN A 111 -11.18 -15.71 -9.67
C GLN A 111 -12.26 -14.72 -10.11
N ALA A 112 -11.88 -13.63 -10.79
CA ALA A 112 -12.84 -12.69 -11.39
C ALA A 112 -13.77 -13.40 -12.38
N ARG A 113 -13.19 -14.24 -13.25
CA ARG A 113 -13.95 -15.04 -14.22
C ARG A 113 -14.84 -16.09 -13.56
N ALA A 114 -14.35 -16.73 -12.50
CA ALA A 114 -15.10 -17.75 -11.78
C ALA A 114 -16.24 -17.16 -10.92
N ASN A 115 -16.13 -15.89 -10.50
CA ASN A 115 -17.07 -15.23 -9.60
C ASN A 115 -17.44 -13.81 -10.10
N PRO A 116 -18.14 -13.69 -11.23
CA PRO A 116 -18.42 -12.41 -11.87
C PRO A 116 -19.31 -11.47 -11.05
N ASP A 117 -20.11 -12.02 -10.12
CA ASP A 117 -21.02 -11.26 -9.25
C ASP A 117 -20.37 -10.87 -7.90
N ALA A 118 -19.11 -11.23 -7.66
CA ALA A 118 -18.45 -10.95 -6.38
C ALA A 118 -17.93 -9.51 -6.29
N GLU A 119 -18.01 -8.93 -5.08
CA GLU A 119 -17.36 -7.65 -4.80
C GLU A 119 -15.87 -7.87 -4.52
N LEU A 120 -14.99 -7.12 -5.19
CA LEU A 120 -13.54 -7.16 -4.99
C LEU A 120 -13.10 -6.08 -4.00
N PHE A 121 -12.41 -6.49 -2.96
CA PHE A 121 -11.78 -5.60 -1.99
C PHE A 121 -10.26 -5.72 -2.11
N VAL A 122 -9.57 -4.62 -2.40
CA VAL A 122 -8.11 -4.63 -2.58
C VAL A 122 -7.46 -3.63 -1.63
N HIS A 123 -6.45 -4.09 -0.89
CA HIS A 123 -5.61 -3.21 -0.09
C HIS A 123 -4.63 -2.43 -0.99
N PRO A 124 -4.38 -1.13 -0.73
CA PRO A 124 -3.47 -0.33 -1.55
C PRO A 124 -2.00 -0.79 -1.51
N GLU A 125 -1.64 -1.66 -0.57
CA GLU A 125 -0.30 -2.29 -0.47
C GLU A 125 -0.16 -3.54 -1.35
N CYS A 126 -1.22 -3.99 -2.03
CA CYS A 126 -1.18 -5.20 -2.86
C CYS A 126 -0.47 -4.95 -4.19
N GLY A 127 0.48 -5.81 -4.58
CA GLY A 127 1.10 -5.74 -5.92
C GLY A 127 0.10 -5.93 -7.06
N CYS A 128 -0.96 -6.70 -6.81
CA CYS A 128 -2.07 -6.85 -7.74
C CYS A 128 -3.00 -5.63 -7.82
N ALA A 129 -2.80 -4.56 -7.04
CA ALA A 129 -3.71 -3.41 -7.03
C ALA A 129 -3.83 -2.75 -8.40
N THR A 130 -2.74 -2.70 -9.17
CA THR A 130 -2.75 -2.23 -10.56
C THR A 130 -3.57 -3.17 -11.46
N SER A 131 -3.39 -4.48 -11.36
CA SER A 131 -4.18 -5.48 -12.10
C SER A 131 -5.66 -5.46 -11.71
N ALA A 132 -5.97 -5.26 -10.43
CA ALA A 132 -7.33 -5.14 -9.91
C ALA A 132 -8.04 -3.88 -10.46
N LEU A 133 -7.32 -2.75 -10.49
CA LEU A 133 -7.81 -1.51 -11.10
C LEU A 133 -8.04 -1.67 -12.60
N TYR A 134 -7.14 -2.36 -13.30
CA TYR A 134 -7.28 -2.67 -14.72
C TYR A 134 -8.52 -3.53 -15.00
N LEU A 135 -8.67 -4.64 -14.28
CA LEU A 135 -9.84 -5.54 -14.39
C LEU A 135 -11.16 -4.84 -14.04
N ALA A 136 -11.16 -3.98 -13.02
CA ALA A 136 -12.33 -3.17 -12.69
C ALA A 136 -12.67 -2.15 -13.81
N GLY A 137 -11.66 -1.60 -14.47
CA GLY A 137 -11.81 -0.69 -15.63
C GLY A 137 -12.36 -1.39 -16.88
N GLU A 138 -11.98 -2.65 -17.10
CA GLU A 138 -12.49 -3.49 -18.20
C GLU A 138 -13.91 -4.03 -17.95
N GLY A 139 -14.49 -3.78 -16.78
CA GLY A 139 -15.83 -4.26 -16.43
C GLY A 139 -15.88 -5.75 -16.05
N ALA A 140 -14.73 -6.34 -15.71
CA ALA A 140 -14.67 -7.71 -15.17
C ALA A 140 -15.36 -7.84 -13.80
N PHE A 141 -15.63 -6.72 -13.13
CA PHE A 141 -16.40 -6.64 -11.89
C PHE A 141 -17.52 -5.59 -12.03
N PRO A 142 -18.65 -5.73 -11.29
CA PRO A 142 -19.71 -4.74 -11.29
C PRO A 142 -19.18 -3.36 -10.85
N ARG A 143 -19.61 -2.26 -11.50
CA ARG A 143 -19.16 -0.88 -11.18
C ARG A 143 -19.44 -0.44 -9.73
N SER A 144 -20.30 -1.16 -9.01
CA SER A 144 -20.61 -0.98 -7.58
C SER A 144 -19.80 -1.87 -6.63
N GLY A 145 -18.92 -2.74 -7.16
CA GLY A 145 -18.36 -3.88 -6.45
C GLY A 145 -16.85 -3.86 -6.20
N SER A 146 -16.08 -2.88 -6.68
CA SER A 146 -14.67 -2.72 -6.32
C SER A 146 -14.50 -1.66 -5.23
N ARG A 147 -14.03 -2.06 -4.04
CA ARG A 147 -13.83 -1.17 -2.89
C ARG A 147 -12.40 -1.27 -2.38
N PHE A 148 -11.75 -0.13 -2.15
CA PHE A 148 -10.53 -0.11 -1.36
C PHE A 148 -10.89 -0.31 0.12
N CYS A 149 -10.27 -1.31 0.75
CA CYS A 149 -10.57 -1.69 2.12
C CYS A 149 -9.34 -1.43 3.02
N PRO A 150 -9.53 -0.89 4.24
CA PRO A 150 -8.44 -0.72 5.21
C PRO A 150 -7.90 -2.00 5.91
N PRO A 151 -8.57 -3.16 5.99
CA PRO A 151 -7.93 -4.38 6.51
C PRO A 151 -7.00 -5.01 5.47
N VAL A 152 -5.90 -5.60 5.95
CA VAL A 152 -4.84 -6.20 5.14
C VAL A 152 -5.36 -7.22 4.10
N GLY A 153 -4.94 -7.08 2.84
CA GLY A 153 -5.08 -8.10 1.79
C GLY A 153 -6.11 -7.84 0.68
N CYS A 154 -6.26 -8.80 -0.21
CA CYS A 154 -7.26 -8.80 -1.29
C CYS A 154 -8.34 -9.84 -0.99
N TRP A 155 -9.62 -9.47 -1.06
CA TRP A 155 -10.74 -10.30 -0.63
C TRP A 155 -11.91 -10.17 -1.60
N MET A 156 -12.58 -11.28 -1.92
CA MET A 156 -13.84 -11.25 -2.66
C MET A 156 -15.00 -11.55 -1.73
N ARG A 157 -16.04 -10.70 -1.75
CA ARG A 157 -17.28 -10.93 -1.01
C ARG A 157 -18.34 -11.51 -1.96
N PRO A 158 -18.76 -12.77 -1.78
CA PRO A 158 -19.76 -13.39 -2.64
C PRO A 158 -21.15 -12.76 -2.44
N ALA A 159 -21.96 -12.72 -3.51
CA ALA A 159 -23.32 -12.18 -3.51
C ALA A 159 -24.36 -13.00 -2.70
N LYS A 160 -23.98 -14.18 -2.19
CA LYS A 160 -24.80 -15.08 -1.35
C LYS A 160 -24.11 -15.34 -0.01
N PRO A 161 -24.83 -15.72 1.07
CA PRO A 161 -24.27 -15.86 2.41
C PRO A 161 -23.36 -17.09 2.48
N VAL A 162 -22.11 -16.91 2.05
CA VAL A 162 -21.00 -17.83 2.23
C VAL A 162 -19.93 -17.02 2.95
N PRO A 163 -19.26 -17.57 3.98
CA PRO A 163 -18.29 -16.82 4.76
C PRO A 163 -17.21 -16.20 3.85
N ALA A 164 -16.95 -14.90 4.04
CA ALA A 164 -15.90 -14.18 3.34
C ALA A 164 -14.57 -14.91 3.53
N ARG A 165 -13.89 -15.25 2.42
CA ARG A 165 -12.58 -15.93 2.47
C ARG A 165 -11.46 -14.90 2.36
N CYS A 166 -10.56 -14.94 3.34
CA CYS A 166 -9.23 -14.34 3.24
C CYS A 166 -8.46 -15.05 2.18
N TRP A 167 -7.93 -14.30 1.21
CA TRP A 167 -6.80 -14.80 0.46
C TRP A 167 -5.55 -14.56 1.31
N SER A 168 -4.97 -15.62 1.83
CA SER A 168 -3.64 -15.61 2.45
C SER A 168 -2.69 -16.30 1.47
N PRO A 169 -1.49 -15.76 1.22
CA PRO A 169 -0.52 -16.45 0.37
C PRO A 169 -0.23 -17.85 0.94
N PRO A 170 0.05 -18.85 0.09
CA PRO A 170 0.46 -20.17 0.55
C PRO A 170 1.74 -20.04 1.39
N ARG A 171 1.80 -20.81 2.48
CA ARG A 171 2.94 -20.87 3.41
C ARG A 171 4.22 -21.36 2.73
#